data_AF-X6LML7-F1
#
_entry.id   AF-X6LML7-F1
#
_cell.length_a   1.000
_cell.length_b   1.000
_cell.length_c   1.000
_cell.angle_alpha   90.00
_cell.angle_beta   90.00
_cell.angle_gamma   90.00
#
_symmetry.space_group_name_H-M   'P 1'
#
loop_
_entity.id
_entity.type
_entity.pdbx_description
1 polymer ?
#
loop_
_entity_poly.entity_id
_entity_poly.type
_entity_poly.pdbx_seq_one_letter_code
_entity_poly.pdbx_strand_id
1 'polypeptide(L)'
;MNFSMMINSKEYMKKKLIIGKYSICLFNSNKITFDNITIDGCVYVIDCIIYGIGNCNITQQLIHTNKSVIQCSFHSPFFNCSWPININQLMKSGIDALDKLNLNKSIQYFRFALCVRLQTLQYSHIDVAESYFWLGNAYNSKGEYNKAIEYYEKSLKIYLDKLGHDHIHVATLYNNLGN
;
A
#
# COMPACT_ATOMS: atom_id res chain seq x y z
N MET A 1 -2.51 -5.01 -15.47
CA MET A 1 -2.32 -5.27 -14.03
C MET A 1 -3.36 -6.28 -13.60
N ASN A 2 -2.98 -7.45 -13.09
CA ASN A 2 -3.92 -8.40 -12.50
C ASN A 2 -4.04 -8.10 -11.01
N PHE A 3 -5.15 -7.49 -10.60
CA PHE A 3 -5.47 -7.35 -9.18
C PHE A 3 -5.92 -8.70 -8.62
N SER A 4 -5.62 -8.96 -7.34
CA SER A 4 -5.98 -10.23 -6.67
C SER A 4 -7.47 -10.52 -6.70
N MET A 5 -8.32 -9.49 -6.78
CA MET A 5 -9.74 -9.65 -7.05
C MET A 5 -10.31 -8.37 -7.66
N MET A 6 -11.04 -8.51 -8.77
CA MET A 6 -11.77 -7.43 -9.42
C MET A 6 -13.26 -7.69 -9.28
N ILE A 7 -13.99 -6.79 -8.60
CA ILE A 7 -15.44 -6.88 -8.41
C ILE A 7 -16.11 -5.82 -9.29
N ASN A 8 -16.69 -6.26 -10.40
CA ASN A 8 -17.32 -5.38 -11.40
C ASN A 8 -18.86 -5.33 -11.33
N SER A 9 -19.50 -5.97 -10.35
CA SER A 9 -20.97 -6.16 -10.41
C SER A 9 -21.72 -6.31 -9.08
N LYS A 10 -21.06 -6.26 -7.91
CA LYS A 10 -21.74 -6.44 -6.62
C LYS A 10 -22.00 -5.10 -5.95
N GLU A 11 -23.25 -4.66 -6.01
CA GLU A 11 -23.73 -3.44 -5.33
C GLU A 11 -23.78 -3.58 -3.80
N TYR A 12 -23.72 -4.81 -3.27
CA TYR A 12 -23.91 -5.09 -1.86
C TYR A 12 -22.99 -6.23 -1.36
N MET A 13 -22.27 -5.99 -0.27
CA MET A 13 -21.25 -6.89 0.28
C MET A 13 -21.42 -7.03 1.79
N LYS A 14 -21.76 -8.25 2.24
CA LYS A 14 -22.08 -8.56 3.65
C LYS A 14 -21.15 -9.59 4.32
N LYS A 15 -20.22 -10.20 3.57
CA LYS A 15 -19.33 -11.25 4.08
C LYS A 15 -17.94 -10.68 4.36
N LYS A 16 -17.33 -11.08 5.48
CA LYS A 16 -15.90 -10.84 5.75
C LYS A 16 -15.09 -11.26 4.53
N LEU A 17 -14.29 -10.34 4.01
CA LEU A 17 -13.44 -10.57 2.86
C LEU A 17 -12.00 -10.58 3.35
N ILE A 18 -11.44 -11.78 3.47
CA ILE A 18 -10.04 -11.94 3.85
C ILE A 18 -9.24 -11.96 2.56
N ILE A 19 -8.47 -10.90 2.32
CA ILE A 19 -7.52 -10.82 1.23
C ILE A 19 -6.14 -10.85 1.90
N GLY A 20 -5.19 -11.58 1.32
CA GLY A 20 -3.89 -11.74 1.96
C GLY A 20 -3.20 -10.40 2.27
N LYS A 21 -2.25 -10.41 3.21
CA LYS A 21 -1.41 -9.22 3.50
C LYS A 21 -0.80 -8.68 2.19
N TYR A 22 -0.90 -7.37 1.97
CA TYR A 22 -0.44 -6.67 0.76
C TYR A 22 -1.23 -6.97 -0.53
N SER A 23 -2.44 -7.48 -0.39
CA SER A 23 -3.36 -7.64 -1.53
C SER A 23 -4.23 -6.40 -1.71
N ILE A 24 -4.54 -6.08 -2.97
CA ILE A 24 -5.45 -5.00 -3.38
C ILE A 24 -6.74 -5.61 -3.91
N CYS A 25 -7.86 -5.27 -3.29
CA CYS A 25 -9.19 -5.46 -3.85
C CYS A 25 -9.54 -4.31 -4.77
N LEU A 26 -9.79 -4.59 -6.05
CA LEU A 26 -10.26 -3.56 -6.97
C LEU A 26 -11.79 -3.56 -7.07
N PHE A 27 -12.37 -2.39 -6.86
CA PHE A 27 -13.78 -2.12 -7.09
C PHE A 27 -13.93 -1.13 -8.24
N ASN A 28 -14.60 -1.58 -9.29
CA ASN A 28 -14.95 -0.76 -10.44
C ASN A 28 -16.46 -0.94 -10.70
N SER A 29 -17.27 -0.16 -9.98
CA SER A 29 -18.72 -0.18 -10.05
C SER A 29 -19.24 1.22 -9.73
N ASN A 30 -20.44 1.57 -10.17
CA ASN A 30 -21.01 2.89 -9.89
C ASN A 30 -21.31 3.08 -8.40
N LYS A 31 -21.75 2.01 -7.71
CA LYS A 31 -22.16 2.05 -6.31
C LYS A 31 -21.90 0.72 -5.62
N ILE A 32 -21.37 0.79 -4.39
CA ILE A 32 -21.13 -0.38 -3.54
C ILE A 32 -21.57 -0.08 -2.11
N THR A 33 -22.21 -1.06 -1.48
CA THR A 33 -22.60 -1.03 -0.08
C THR A 33 -21.84 -2.09 0.69
N PHE A 34 -21.09 -1.67 1.69
CA PHE A 34 -20.44 -2.50 2.68
C PHE A 34 -21.36 -2.66 3.90
N ASP A 35 -21.78 -3.88 4.23
CA ASP A 35 -22.59 -4.20 5.42
C ASP A 35 -21.76 -5.06 6.38
N ASN A 36 -21.40 -4.50 7.54
CA ASN A 36 -20.67 -5.19 8.61
C ASN A 36 -19.45 -5.99 8.12
N ILE A 37 -18.69 -5.42 7.18
CA ILE A 37 -17.58 -6.10 6.52
C ILE A 37 -16.23 -5.73 7.13
N THR A 38 -15.35 -6.72 7.24
CA THR A 38 -13.91 -6.48 7.41
C THR A 38 -13.20 -6.93 6.15
N ILE A 39 -12.43 -6.01 5.55
CA ILE A 39 -11.52 -6.29 4.45
C ILE A 39 -10.10 -6.29 4.99
N ASP A 40 -9.49 -7.46 5.04
CA ASP A 40 -8.07 -7.56 5.39
C ASP A 40 -7.25 -7.25 4.13
N GLY A 41 -6.54 -6.12 4.08
CA GLY A 41 -5.82 -5.68 2.89
C GLY A 41 -6.09 -4.23 2.47
N CYS A 42 -5.66 -3.90 1.25
CA CYS A 42 -5.90 -2.62 0.60
C CYS A 42 -7.15 -2.70 -0.29
N VAL A 43 -7.92 -1.63 -0.33
CA VAL A 43 -9.08 -1.48 -1.20
C VAL A 43 -8.80 -0.35 -2.17
N TYR A 44 -8.92 -0.59 -3.47
CA TYR A 44 -8.82 0.46 -4.48
C TYR A 44 -10.14 0.61 -5.24
N VAL A 45 -10.61 1.84 -5.30
CA VAL A 45 -11.96 2.19 -5.75
C VAL A 45 -11.87 3.15 -6.92
N ILE A 46 -12.48 2.78 -8.03
CA ILE A 46 -12.49 3.58 -9.25
C ILE A 46 -13.89 4.11 -9.49
N ASP A 47 -14.00 5.44 -9.45
CA ASP A 47 -15.18 6.23 -9.83
C ASP A 47 -16.49 5.68 -9.22
N CYS A 48 -16.44 5.30 -7.94
CA CYS A 48 -17.53 4.61 -7.24
C CYS A 48 -18.05 5.39 -6.04
N ILE A 49 -19.34 5.25 -5.76
CA ILE A 49 -19.95 5.69 -4.50
C ILE A 49 -19.97 4.51 -3.52
N ILE A 50 -19.29 4.65 -2.37
CA ILE A 50 -19.26 3.64 -1.31
C ILE A 50 -20.15 4.05 -0.16
N TYR A 51 -21.06 3.15 0.22
CA TYR A 51 -21.89 3.23 1.41
C TYR A 51 -21.41 2.22 2.45
N GLY A 52 -21.42 2.59 3.72
CA GLY A 52 -21.15 1.68 4.84
C GLY A 52 -22.37 1.56 5.75
N ILE A 53 -22.73 0.33 6.09
CA ILE A 53 -23.80 -0.02 7.03
C ILE A 53 -23.15 -0.83 8.17
N GLY A 54 -23.34 -0.37 9.41
CA GLY A 54 -22.75 -1.00 10.57
C GLY A 54 -21.22 -0.88 10.61
N ASN A 55 -20.55 -1.89 11.15
CA ASN A 55 -19.10 -1.85 11.40
C ASN A 55 -18.32 -2.28 10.16
N CYS A 56 -17.83 -1.29 9.39
CA CYS A 56 -16.98 -1.51 8.23
C CYS A 56 -15.52 -1.20 8.56
N ASN A 57 -14.61 -2.15 8.31
CA ASN A 57 -13.19 -1.99 8.59
C ASN A 57 -12.31 -2.44 7.42
N ILE A 58 -11.26 -1.67 7.14
CA ILE A 58 -10.21 -1.99 6.17
C ILE A 58 -8.90 -2.00 6.94
N THR A 59 -8.18 -3.13 6.95
CA THR A 59 -7.03 -3.28 7.87
C THR A 59 -5.78 -2.53 7.41
N GLN A 60 -5.67 -2.21 6.12
CA GLN A 60 -4.51 -1.51 5.57
C GLN A 60 -4.85 -0.11 5.07
N GLN A 61 -5.42 0.03 3.88
CA GLN A 61 -5.63 1.32 3.22
C GLN A 61 -6.83 1.30 2.28
N LEU A 62 -7.54 2.42 2.21
CA LEU A 62 -8.55 2.68 1.20
C LEU A 62 -8.02 3.71 0.21
N ILE A 63 -7.80 3.30 -1.03
CA ILE A 63 -7.38 4.16 -2.13
C ILE A 63 -8.59 4.41 -3.01
N HIS A 64 -8.75 5.64 -3.50
CA HIS A 64 -9.84 5.94 -4.42
C HIS A 64 -9.46 7.00 -5.46
N THR A 65 -10.21 7.05 -6.56
CA THR A 65 -10.10 8.14 -7.54
C THR A 65 -10.81 9.40 -7.02
N ASN A 66 -10.47 10.55 -7.60
CA ASN A 66 -11.09 11.84 -7.21
C ASN A 66 -12.61 11.89 -7.44
N LYS A 67 -13.15 11.06 -8.33
CA LYS A 67 -14.61 11.00 -8.59
C LYS A 67 -15.34 10.04 -7.64
N SER A 68 -14.61 9.27 -6.85
CA SER A 68 -15.22 8.35 -5.89
C SER A 68 -15.74 9.12 -4.68
N VAL A 69 -16.90 8.71 -4.16
CA VAL A 69 -17.53 9.33 -2.99
C VAL A 69 -17.64 8.30 -1.89
N ILE A 70 -17.03 8.56 -0.73
CA ILE A 70 -17.05 7.64 0.40
C ILE A 70 -18.02 8.17 1.46
N GLN A 71 -19.16 7.50 1.60
CA GLN A 71 -20.23 7.83 2.55
C GLN A 71 -20.24 6.85 3.74
N CYS A 72 -19.09 6.71 4.38
CA CYS A 72 -18.92 5.94 5.62
C CYS A 72 -17.63 6.33 6.35
N SER A 73 -17.59 6.08 7.65
CA SER A 73 -16.40 6.27 8.47
C SER A 73 -15.55 4.99 8.49
N PHE A 74 -14.42 5.00 7.79
CA PHE A 74 -13.38 4.01 8.01
C PHE A 74 -12.34 4.55 8.98
N HIS A 75 -11.83 3.68 9.86
CA HIS A 75 -10.70 4.01 10.73
C HIS A 75 -9.35 3.96 9.98
N SER A 76 -9.34 3.42 8.76
CA SER A 76 -8.14 3.26 7.95
C SER A 76 -7.75 4.56 7.24
N PRO A 77 -6.45 4.82 7.04
CA PRO A 77 -6.00 5.92 6.19
C PRO A 77 -6.54 5.78 4.76
N PHE A 78 -7.07 6.88 4.20
CA PHE A 78 -7.47 6.95 2.80
C PHE A 78 -6.74 8.08 2.06
N PHE A 79 -6.40 7.83 0.79
CA PHE A 79 -5.77 8.84 -0.07
C PHE A 79 -6.11 8.65 -1.55
N ASN A 80 -6.01 9.74 -2.31
CA ASN A 80 -6.38 9.75 -3.71
C ASN A 80 -5.24 9.27 -4.62
N CYS A 81 -5.56 8.40 -5.57
CA CYS A 81 -4.64 7.98 -6.63
C CYS A 81 -5.37 7.87 -7.98
N SER A 82 -4.76 8.42 -9.03
CA SER A 82 -5.31 8.40 -10.38
C SER A 82 -5.33 6.99 -10.98
N TRP A 83 -6.32 6.73 -11.82
CA TRP A 83 -6.36 5.57 -12.71
C TRP A 83 -6.00 5.97 -14.14
N PRO A 84 -5.17 5.21 -14.87
CA PRO A 84 -4.40 4.03 -14.43
C PRO A 84 -3.28 4.38 -13.46
N ILE A 85 -2.84 3.39 -12.67
CA ILE A 85 -1.80 3.59 -11.65
C ILE A 85 -0.43 3.81 -12.33
N ASN A 86 0.20 4.95 -12.06
CA ASN A 86 1.59 5.22 -12.41
C ASN A 86 2.49 5.01 -11.18
N ILE A 87 3.17 3.86 -11.11
CA ILE A 87 4.00 3.48 -9.95
C ILE A 87 5.17 4.45 -9.75
N ASN A 88 5.80 4.93 -10.82
CA ASN A 88 6.93 5.85 -10.71
C ASN A 88 6.50 7.19 -10.10
N GLN A 89 5.36 7.71 -10.54
CA GLN A 89 4.77 8.92 -9.96
C GLN A 89 4.32 8.70 -8.51
N LEU A 90 3.81 7.51 -8.19
CA LEU A 90 3.42 7.13 -6.83
C LEU A 90 4.62 7.11 -5.89
N MET A 91 5.73 6.47 -6.31
CA MET A 91 6.99 6.45 -5.55
C MET A 91 7.54 7.85 -5.35
N LYS A 92 7.58 8.67 -6.42
CA LYS A 92 8.02 10.08 -6.34
C LYS A 92 7.18 10.87 -5.35
N SER A 93 5.85 10.71 -5.37
CA SER A 93 4.96 11.38 -4.41
C SER A 93 5.22 10.94 -2.96
N GLY A 94 5.60 9.68 -2.76
CA GLY A 94 6.05 9.16 -1.47
C GLY A 94 7.33 9.83 -0.97
N ILE A 95 8.33 9.99 -1.83
CA ILE A 95 9.60 10.65 -1.53
C ILE A 95 9.36 12.15 -1.25
N ASP A 96 8.62 12.84 -2.12
CA ASP A 96 8.28 14.25 -1.93
C ASP A 96 7.53 14.49 -0.61
N ALA A 97 6.68 13.54 -0.19
CA ALA A 97 5.99 13.61 1.09
C ALA A 97 6.93 13.37 2.28
N LEU A 98 7.91 12.47 2.13
CA LEU A 98 8.93 12.20 3.15
C LEU A 98 9.83 13.41 3.37
N ASP A 99 10.30 14.05 2.29
CA ASP A 99 11.14 15.25 2.33
C ASP A 99 10.43 16.43 3.01
N LYS A 100 9.10 16.51 2.85
CA LYS A 100 8.24 17.50 3.51
C LYS A 100 7.85 17.10 4.94
N LEU A 101 8.42 16.02 5.48
CA LEU A 101 8.09 15.44 6.80
C LEU A 101 6.61 15.06 6.96
N ASN A 102 5.90 14.83 5.86
CA ASN A 102 4.54 14.29 5.89
C ASN A 102 4.59 12.75 5.94
N LEU A 103 5.06 12.23 7.06
CA LEU A 103 5.44 10.83 7.25
C LEU A 103 4.26 9.87 7.09
N ASN A 104 3.06 10.24 7.55
CA ASN A 104 1.88 9.41 7.38
C ASN A 104 1.51 9.28 5.90
N LYS A 105 1.65 10.35 5.11
CA LYS A 105 1.35 10.34 3.68
C LYS A 105 2.43 9.60 2.87
N SER A 106 3.71 9.73 3.23
CA SER A 106 4.77 8.96 2.59
C SER A 106 4.60 7.45 2.81
N ILE A 107 4.30 7.03 4.05
CA ILE A 107 3.97 5.64 4.39
C ILE A 107 2.77 5.15 3.55
N GLN A 108 1.76 6.00 3.34
CA GLN A 108 0.62 5.64 2.50
C GLN A 108 1.04 5.34 1.07
N TYR A 109 1.80 6.24 0.44
CA TYR A 109 2.29 6.05 -0.92
C TYR A 109 3.16 4.80 -1.07
N PHE A 110 4.14 4.61 -0.19
CA PHE A 110 5.05 3.46 -0.30
C PHE A 110 4.35 2.12 -0.02
N ARG A 111 3.38 2.08 0.89
CA ARG A 111 2.57 0.88 1.12
C ARG A 111 1.71 0.53 -0.10
N PHE A 112 1.08 1.51 -0.74
CA PHE A 112 0.30 1.25 -1.93
C PHE A 112 1.19 0.79 -3.09
N ALA A 113 2.34 1.43 -3.29
CA ALA A 113 3.32 1.02 -4.29
C ALA A 113 3.80 -0.43 -4.07
N LEU A 114 4.08 -0.80 -2.82
CA LEU A 114 4.44 -2.16 -2.44
C LEU A 114 3.34 -3.16 -2.81
N CYS A 115 2.07 -2.85 -2.51
CA CYS A 115 0.95 -3.74 -2.82
C CYS A 115 0.80 -3.94 -4.34
N VAL A 116 0.95 -2.87 -5.13
CA VAL A 116 0.89 -2.97 -6.60
C VAL A 116 2.05 -3.82 -7.12
N ARG A 117 3.28 -3.53 -6.67
CA ARG A 117 4.49 -4.27 -7.07
C ARG A 117 4.41 -5.75 -6.74
N LEU A 118 3.88 -6.11 -5.56
CA LEU A 118 3.69 -7.51 -5.16
C LEU A 118 2.63 -8.25 -6.00
N GLN A 119 1.69 -7.54 -6.62
CA GLN A 119 0.71 -8.14 -7.52
C GLN A 119 1.19 -8.23 -8.98
N THR A 120 2.08 -7.32 -9.40
CA THR A 120 2.54 -7.24 -10.80
C THR A 120 3.90 -7.88 -11.02
N LEU A 121 4.69 -8.05 -9.97
CA LEU A 121 6.07 -8.54 -9.99
C LEU A 121 6.20 -9.77 -9.08
N GLN A 122 7.28 -10.52 -9.27
CA GLN A 122 7.64 -11.59 -8.33
C GLN A 122 8.06 -11.00 -6.98
N TYR A 123 7.80 -11.73 -5.89
CA TYR A 123 8.06 -11.26 -4.52
C TYR A 123 9.52 -10.82 -4.27
N SER A 124 10.48 -11.39 -4.99
CA SER A 124 11.92 -11.09 -4.90
C SER A 124 12.39 -10.04 -5.91
N HIS A 125 11.51 -9.24 -6.52
CA HIS A 125 11.92 -8.22 -7.48
C HIS A 125 12.58 -7.02 -6.77
N ILE A 126 13.58 -6.40 -7.43
CA ILE A 126 14.33 -5.25 -6.89
C ILE A 126 13.40 -4.08 -6.50
N ASP A 127 12.41 -3.77 -7.33
CA ASP A 127 11.39 -2.76 -7.01
C ASP A 127 10.60 -3.05 -5.72
N VAL A 128 10.38 -4.33 -5.36
CA VAL A 128 9.75 -4.69 -4.08
C VAL A 128 10.71 -4.34 -2.93
N ALA A 129 12.01 -4.62 -3.08
CA ALA A 129 13.05 -4.23 -2.12
C ALA A 129 13.11 -2.71 -1.94
N GLU A 130 13.00 -1.96 -3.03
CA GLU A 130 12.99 -0.50 -3.01
C GLU A 130 11.78 0.04 -2.21
N SER A 131 10.58 -0.52 -2.40
CA SER A 131 9.41 -0.13 -1.60
C SER A 131 9.59 -0.43 -0.11
N TYR A 132 10.20 -1.55 0.24
CA TYR A 132 10.55 -1.86 1.62
C TYR A 132 11.58 -0.89 2.20
N PHE A 133 12.62 -0.53 1.44
CA PHE A 133 13.62 0.45 1.85
C PHE A 133 12.97 1.80 2.20
N TRP A 134 12.10 2.31 1.33
CA TRP A 134 11.42 3.58 1.55
C TRP A 134 10.42 3.55 2.71
N LEU A 135 9.76 2.41 2.96
CA LEU A 135 8.97 2.22 4.18
C LEU A 135 9.86 2.26 5.43
N GLY A 136 11.03 1.62 5.39
CA GLY A 136 12.02 1.68 6.45
C GLY A 136 12.41 3.13 6.78
N ASN A 137 12.78 3.91 5.75
CA ASN A 137 13.12 5.33 5.91
C ASN A 137 11.96 6.12 6.54
N ALA A 138 10.73 5.93 6.04
CA ALA A 138 9.58 6.68 6.55
C ALA A 138 9.24 6.33 8.00
N TYR A 139 9.33 5.06 8.41
CA TYR A 139 9.14 4.66 9.80
C TYR A 139 10.28 5.11 10.71
N ASN A 140 11.52 5.11 10.20
CA ASN A 140 12.67 5.63 10.93
C ASN A 140 12.50 7.12 11.23
N SER A 141 12.16 7.92 10.22
CA SER A 141 11.85 9.35 10.40
C SER A 141 10.66 9.60 11.33
N LYS A 142 9.76 8.62 11.50
CA LYS A 142 8.62 8.69 12.41
C LYS A 142 8.97 8.27 13.85
N GLY A 143 10.18 7.78 14.09
CA GLY A 143 10.61 7.22 15.38
C GLY A 143 10.04 5.83 15.67
N GLU A 144 9.42 5.16 14.70
CA GLU A 144 8.90 3.79 14.83
C GLU A 144 9.98 2.76 14.45
N TYR A 145 11.10 2.75 15.18
CA TYR A 145 12.33 2.02 14.81
C TYR A 145 12.14 0.52 14.60
N ASN A 146 11.32 -0.15 15.42
CA ASN A 146 11.06 -1.59 15.24
C ASN A 146 10.44 -1.90 13.86
N LYS A 147 9.56 -1.02 13.35
CA LYS A 147 9.00 -1.19 12.00
C LYS A 147 10.04 -0.84 10.95
N ALA A 148 10.86 0.19 11.19
CA ALA A 148 11.93 0.55 10.28
C ALA A 148 12.88 -0.63 10.04
N ILE A 149 13.33 -1.27 11.12
CA ILE A 149 14.18 -2.47 11.10
C ILE A 149 13.50 -3.59 10.32
N GLU A 150 12.24 -3.93 10.62
CA GLU A 150 11.50 -4.98 9.90
C GLU A 150 11.51 -4.75 8.38
N TYR A 151 11.33 -3.50 7.96
CA TYR A 151 11.29 -3.15 6.54
C TYR A 151 12.68 -3.10 5.91
N TYR A 152 13.71 -2.60 6.60
CA TYR A 152 15.08 -2.66 6.13
C TYR A 152 15.57 -4.10 5.97
N GLU A 153 15.28 -5.00 6.91
CA GLU A 153 15.65 -6.42 6.80
C GLU A 153 15.00 -7.11 5.59
N LYS A 154 13.72 -6.81 5.33
CA LYS A 154 13.01 -7.32 4.13
C LYS A 154 13.64 -6.81 2.85
N SER A 155 14.02 -5.54 2.80
CA SER A 155 14.71 -4.95 1.66
C SER A 155 16.09 -5.58 1.46
N LEU A 156 16.86 -5.70 2.54
CA LEU A 156 18.22 -6.26 2.56
C LEU A 156 18.24 -7.69 2.05
N LYS A 157 17.29 -8.53 2.49
CA LYS A 157 17.17 -9.90 2.01
C LYS A 157 17.06 -10.00 0.49
N ILE A 158 16.26 -9.13 -0.14
CA ILE A 158 16.06 -9.16 -1.59
C ILE A 158 17.29 -8.58 -2.30
N TYR A 159 17.84 -7.46 -1.83
CA TYR A 159 19.02 -6.86 -2.46
C TYR A 159 20.26 -7.76 -2.37
N LEU A 160 20.45 -8.48 -1.26
CA LEU A 160 21.50 -9.48 -1.13
C LEU A 160 21.33 -10.60 -2.17
N ASP A 161 20.11 -11.15 -2.30
CA ASP A 161 19.81 -12.23 -3.26
C ASP A 161 20.00 -11.79 -4.73
N LYS A 162 19.63 -10.55 -5.07
CA LYS A 162 19.61 -10.08 -6.46
C LYS A 162 20.87 -9.35 -6.91
N LEU A 163 21.55 -8.64 -6.01
CA LEU A 163 22.65 -7.74 -6.34
C LEU A 163 23.98 -8.12 -5.68
N GLY A 164 23.95 -9.01 -4.69
CA GLY A 164 25.14 -9.42 -3.94
C GLY A 164 25.56 -8.44 -2.84
N HIS A 165 26.56 -8.84 -2.07
CA HIS A 165 26.98 -8.15 -0.84
C HIS A 165 27.61 -6.77 -1.07
N ASP A 166 28.30 -6.59 -2.19
CA ASP A 166 29.10 -5.38 -2.48
C ASP A 166 28.28 -4.26 -3.12
N HIS A 167 26.98 -4.49 -3.37
CA HIS A 167 26.13 -3.49 -4.00
C HIS A 167 25.85 -2.31 -3.07
N ILE A 168 25.84 -1.09 -3.62
CA ILE A 168 25.65 0.16 -2.85
C ILE A 168 24.38 0.15 -1.99
N HIS A 169 23.26 -0.38 -2.49
CA HIS A 169 22.02 -0.51 -1.72
C HIS A 169 22.15 -1.39 -0.48
N VAL A 170 22.96 -2.46 -0.54
CA VAL A 170 23.23 -3.33 0.61
C VAL A 170 24.04 -2.57 1.66
N ALA A 171 25.07 -1.84 1.23
CA ALA A 171 25.85 -0.99 2.12
C ALA A 171 24.98 0.09 2.80
N THR A 172 24.09 0.75 2.05
CA THR A 172 23.13 1.73 2.61
C THR A 172 22.23 1.10 3.66
N LEU A 173 21.73 -0.12 3.43
CA LEU A 173 20.87 -0.81 4.38
C LEU A 173 21.59 -1.22 5.66
N TYR A 174 22.83 -1.69 5.58
CA TYR A 174 23.64 -1.95 6.77
C TYR A 174 23.87 -0.69 7.60
N ASN A 175 24.17 0.43 6.94
CA ASN A 175 24.29 1.73 7.62
C ASN A 175 22.97 2.11 8.31
N ASN A 176 21.82 1.93 7.65
CA ASN A 176 20.52 2.26 8.23
C ASN A 176 20.10 1.32 9.37
N LEU A 177 20.56 0.07 9.39
CA LEU A 177 20.31 -0.89 10.47
C LEU A 177 21.25 -0.69 11.66
N GLY A 178 22.42 -0.08 11.45
CA GLY A 178 23.40 0.22 12.49
C GLY A 178 23.25 1.58 13.16
N ASN A 179 22.41 2.47 12.62
CA ASN A 179 22.06 3.78 13.18
C ASN A 179 20.85 3.69 14.11
#